data_AF-A0A9W6GI28-F1
#
_entry.id   AF-A0A9W6GI28-F1
#
_cell.length_a   1.000
_cell.length_b   1.000
_cell.length_c   1.000
_cell.angle_alpha   90.00
_cell.angle_beta   90.00
_cell.angle_gamma   90.00
#
_symmetry.space_group_name_H-M   'P 1'
#
loop_
_entity.id
_entity.type
_entity.pdbx_description
1 polymer ?
#
loop_
_entity_poly.entity_id
_entity_poly.type
_entity_poly.pdbx_seq_one_letter_code
_entity_poly.pdbx_strand_id
1 'polypeptide(L)' 'MKIVFKRGKWFVAFSEAVLVCDINQVDNKFIVSFDANGKRISLHTRNLDETFRVLEGIYDRNSCARHY' A
#
# COMPACT_ATOMS: atom_id res chain seq x y z
N MET A 1 9.91 -3.10 5.01
CA MET A 1 9.28 -2.75 3.72
C MET A 1 10.26 -2.88 2.57
N LYS A 2 9.83 -3.41 1.42
CA LYS A 2 10.54 -3.32 0.13
C LYS A 2 9.59 -2.85 -0.96
N ILE A 3 10.02 -1.89 -1.77
CA ILE A 3 9.21 -1.33 -2.87
C ILE A 3 9.87 -1.66 -4.21
N VAL A 4 9.08 -2.15 -5.16
CA VAL A 4 9.54 -2.48 -6.51
C VAL A 4 8.54 -1.96 -7.54
N PHE A 5 9.01 -1.24 -8.55
CA PHE A 5 8.18 -0.83 -9.68
C PHE A 5 8.35 -1.81 -10.84
N LYS A 6 7.26 -2.41 -11.32
CA LYS A 6 7.30 -3.37 -12.43
C LYS A 6 6.01 -3.28 -13.25
N ARG A 7 6.13 -3.23 -14.59
CA ARG A 7 5.00 -3.19 -15.54
C ARG A 7 3.96 -2.10 -15.20
N GLY A 8 4.41 -0.90 -14.81
CA GLY A 8 3.51 0.21 -14.50
C GLY A 8 2.88 0.16 -13.10
N LYS A 9 3.16 -0.87 -12.31
CA LYS A 9 2.59 -1.04 -10.96
C LYS A 9 3.67 -1.04 -9.89
N TRP A 10 3.27 -0.55 -8.72
CA TRP A 10 4.10 -0.53 -7.52
C TRP A 10 3.79 -1.75 -6.67
N PHE A 11 4.80 -2.59 -6.47
CA PHE A 11 4.74 -3.74 -5.57
C PHE A 11 5.37 -3.34 -4.25
N VAL A 12 4.56 -3.24 -3.21
CA VAL A 12 4.98 -2.88 -1.86
C VAL A 12 4.91 -4.13 -1.01
N ALA A 13 6.06 -4.73 -0.72
CA ALA A 13 6.17 -5.87 0.16
C ALA A 13 6.37 -5.40 1.61
N PHE A 14 5.42 -5.77 2.45
CA PHE A 14 5.51 -5.75 3.91
C PHE A 14 6.00 -7.11 4.42
N SER A 15 6.07 -7.29 5.74
CA SER A 15 6.60 -8.51 6.33
C SER A 15 5.75 -9.74 5.95
N GLU A 16 4.43 -9.60 5.98
CA GLU A 16 3.47 -10.70 5.79
C GLU A 16 2.54 -10.52 4.58
N ALA A 17 2.67 -9.41 3.85
CA ALA A 17 1.76 -9.08 2.75
C ALA A 17 2.47 -8.35 1.61
N VAL A 18 1.99 -8.53 0.38
CA VAL A 18 2.41 -7.75 -0.79
C VAL A 18 1.20 -6.99 -1.31
N LEU A 19 1.29 -5.66 -1.28
CA LEU A 19 0.34 -4.79 -1.94
C LEU A 19 0.77 -4.48 -3.36
N VAL A 20 -0.18 -4.57 -4.29
CA VAL A 20 -0.02 -4.08 -5.65
C VAL A 20 -0.80 -2.77 -5.77
N CYS A 21 -0.05 -1.69 -5.91
CA CYS A 21 -0.56 -0.32 -5.94
C CYS A 21 -0.45 0.28 -7.35
N ASP A 22 -1.50 0.95 -7.77
CA ASP A 22 -1.46 1.94 -8.85
C ASP A 22 -1.27 3.32 -8.20
N ILE A 23 -0.22 4.04 -8.58
CA ILE A 23 0.05 5.39 -8.05
C ILE A 23 -0.12 6.38 -9.19
N ASN A 24 -1.06 7.31 -9.04
CA ASN A 24 -1.27 8.41 -9.96
C ASN A 24 -1.02 9.73 -9.24
N GLN A 25 -0.38 10.68 -9.92
CA GLN A 25 -0.27 12.05 -9.42
C GLN A 25 -1.34 12.91 -10.08
N VAL A 26 -2.12 13.62 -9.28
CA VAL A 26 -3.10 14.60 -9.74
C VAL A 26 -2.82 15.90 -8.97
N ASP A 27 -2.44 16.94 -9.71
CA ASP A 27 -1.92 18.20 -9.16
C ASP A 27 -0.73 17.93 -8.18
N ASN A 28 -0.86 18.42 -6.94
CA ASN A 28 0.11 18.24 -5.85
C ASN A 28 -0.27 17.11 -4.89
N LYS A 29 -1.05 16.11 -5.35
CA LYS A 29 -1.44 14.95 -4.54
C LYS A 29 -1.18 13.65 -5.31
N PHE A 30 -0.79 12.63 -4.57
CA PHE A 30 -0.72 11.25 -5.04
C PHE A 30 -2.01 10.53 -4.66
N ILE A 31 -2.52 9.74 -5.59
CA ILE A 31 -3.64 8.83 -5.42
C ILE A 31 -3.06 7.42 -5.50
N VAL A 32 -3.05 6.74 -4.35
CA VAL A 32 -2.59 5.35 -4.23
C VAL A 32 -3.81 4.45 -4.23
N SER A 33 -4.00 3.67 -5.28
CA SER A 33 -5.10 2.72 -5.40
C SER A 33 -4.59 1.28 -5.31
N PHE A 34 -5.23 0.45 -4.50
CA PHE A 34 -4.90 -0.97 -4.37
C PHE A 34 -6.15 -1.78 -4.03
N ASP A 35 -6.09 -3.08 -4.26
CA ASP A 35 -7.16 -3.99 -3.86
C ASP A 35 -6.91 -4.53 -2.46
N ALA A 36 -7.91 -4.45 -1.59
CA ALA A 36 -7.89 -5.02 -0.26
C ALA A 36 -9.20 -5.76 0.00
N ASN A 37 -9.10 -7.07 0.24
CA ASN A 37 -10.26 -7.92 0.56
C ASN A 37 -11.38 -7.87 -0.51
N GLY A 38 -10.99 -7.82 -1.80
CA GLY A 38 -11.92 -7.76 -2.94
C GLY A 38 -12.56 -6.38 -3.16
N LYS A 39 -12.09 -5.34 -2.46
CA LYS A 39 -12.53 -3.97 -2.64
C LYS A 39 -11.35 -3.12 -3.08
N ARG A 40 -11.58 -2.30 -4.12
CA ARG A 40 -10.62 -1.28 -4.54
C ARG A 40 -10.64 -0.11 -3.55
N ILE A 41 -9.52 0.12 -2.88
CA ILE A 41 -9.28 1.24 -1.97
C ILE A 41 -8.44 2.28 -2.69
N SER A 42 -8.75 3.56 -2.47
CA SER A 42 -7.98 4.71 -2.99
C SER A 42 -7.65 5.66 -1.87
N LEU A 43 -6.36 5.92 -1.66
CA LEU A 43 -5.84 6.84 -0.65
C LEU A 43 -5.28 8.09 -1.33
N HIS A 44 -5.69 9.26 -0.86
CA HIS A 44 -5.18 10.53 -1.35
C HIS A 44 -4.14 11.04 -0.36
N THR A 45 -2.90 11.19 -0.81
CA THR A 45 -1.77 11.56 0.05
C THR A 45 -0.86 12.58 -0.62
N ARG A 46 -0.13 13.35 0.17
CA ARG A 46 0.96 14.20 -0.31
C ARG A 46 2.33 13.57 -0.07
N ASN A 47 2.39 12.53 0.77
CA ASN A 47 3.62 11.88 1.19
C ASN A 47 3.47 10.36 1.08
N LEU A 48 4.06 9.78 0.04
CA LEU A 48 4.00 8.35 -0.22
C LEU A 48 4.73 7.53 0.86
N ASP A 49 5.91 7.98 1.31
CA ASP A 49 6.71 7.29 2.32
C ASP A 49 5.95 7.12 3.64
N GLU A 50 5.34 8.20 4.12
CA GLU A 50 4.51 8.16 5.33
C GLU A 50 3.29 7.24 5.15
N THR A 51 2.64 7.31 3.99
CA THR A 51 1.48 6.46 3.68
C THR A 51 1.85 4.98 3.68
N PHE A 52 2.98 4.62 3.07
CA PHE A 52 3.43 3.23 3.04
C PHE A 52 3.90 2.74 4.40
N ARG A 53 4.49 3.60 5.26
CA ARG A 53 4.78 3.24 6.66
C ARG A 53 3.52 2.96 7.47
N VAL A 54 2.47 3.76 7.29
CA VAL A 54 1.18 3.51 7.97
C VAL A 54 0.56 2.19 7.48
N LEU A 55 0.60 1.94 6.17
CA LEU A 55 0.13 0.68 5.60
C LEU A 55 0.95 -0.50 6.13
N GLU A 56 2.28 -0.40 6.19
CA GLU A 56 3.13 -1.42 6.80
C GLU A 56 2.68 -1.73 8.24
N GLY A 57 2.48 -0.69 9.06
CA GLY A 57 2.00 -0.87 10.43
C GLY A 57 0.62 -1.54 10.53
N ILE A 58 -0.28 -1.30 9.58
CA ILE A 58 -1.61 -1.95 9.53
C ILE A 58 -1.47 -3.43 9.14
N TYR A 59 -0.73 -3.71 8.06
CA TYR A 59 -0.58 -5.07 7.54
C TYR A 59 0.26 -5.95 8.48
N ASP A 60 1.29 -5.40 9.10
CA ASP A 60 2.14 -6.11 10.06
C ASP A 60 1.50 -6.20 11.47
N ARG A 61 0.55 -5.33 11.85
CA ARG A 61 -0.28 -5.57 13.05
C ARG A 61 -1.34 -6.63 12.83
N ASN A 62 -1.95 -6.65 11.65
CA ASN A 62 -3.06 -7.55 11.36
C ASN A 62 -2.61 -9.01 11.23
N SER A 63 -1.31 -9.26 10.97
CA SER A 63 -0.72 -10.60 11.04
C SER A 63 -0.65 -11.14 12.48
N CYS A 64 -0.55 -10.28 13.50
CA CYS A 64 -0.58 -10.70 14.90
C CYS A 64 -1.98 -11.13 15.38
N ALA A 65 -3.05 -10.78 14.66
CA ALA A 65 -4.43 -11.16 14.97
C ALA A 65 -4.87 -12.49 14.32
N ARG A 66 -3.99 -13.17 13.56
CA ARG A 66 -4.30 -14.39 12.78
C ARG A 66 -3.86 -15.70 13.44
N HIS A 67 -3.61 -15.69 14.74
CA HIS A 67 -3.53 -16.92 15.55
C HIS A 67 -4.85 -17.13 16.30
N TYR A 68 -5.80 -17.82 15.66
CA TYR A 68 -6.92 -18.49 16.31
C TYR A 68 -7.05 -19.89 15.73
#